data_AF-W1S5T9-F1
#
_entry.id   AF-W1S5T9-F1
#
_cell.length_a   1.000
_cell.length_b   1.000
_cell.length_c   1.000
_cell.angle_alpha   90.00
_cell.angle_beta   90.00
_cell.angle_gamma   90.00
#
_symmetry.space_group_name_H-M   'P 1'
#
loop_
_entity.id
_entity.type
_entity.pdbx_description
1 polymer ?
#
loop_
_entity_poly.entity_id
_entity_poly.type
_entity_poly.pdbx_seq_one_letter_code
_entity_poly.pdbx_strand_id
1 'polypeptide(L)'
;MNKKQFLNTYKKIDAMEKAETKADDKKPLYRSEHDERLIKDFHYAKFQKNLDNAQKSDALKTLLEKENWDETDTEKLLESLR
;
A
#
# COMPACT_ATOMS: atom_id res chain seq x y z
N MET A 1 2.19 17.43 -7.34
CA MET A 1 0.80 16.90 -7.47
C MET A 1 -0.02 17.37 -6.27
N ASN A 2 -1.28 17.82 -6.44
CA ASN A 2 -2.04 18.46 -5.35
C ASN A 2 -2.76 17.43 -4.45
N LYS A 3 -2.67 17.57 -3.13
CA LYS A 3 -3.27 16.66 -2.11
C LYS A 3 -4.76 16.37 -2.34
N LYS A 4 -5.52 17.35 -2.87
CA LYS A 4 -6.94 17.18 -3.22
C LYS A 4 -7.15 16.22 -4.40
N GLN A 5 -6.24 16.24 -5.38
CA GLN A 5 -6.33 15.36 -6.55
C GLN A 5 -6.05 13.92 -6.14
N PHE A 6 -5.07 13.68 -5.25
CA PHE A 6 -4.75 12.35 -4.73
C PHE A 6 -5.91 11.72 -3.93
N LEU A 7 -6.56 12.50 -3.05
CA LEU A 7 -7.73 12.02 -2.30
C LEU A 7 -8.92 11.69 -3.22
N ASN A 8 -9.11 12.48 -4.29
CA ASN A 8 -10.18 12.24 -5.25
C ASN A 8 -9.91 11.01 -6.12
N THR A 9 -8.66 10.74 -6.49
CA THR A 9 -8.30 9.51 -7.20
C THR A 9 -8.54 8.28 -6.33
N TYR A 10 -8.16 8.33 -5.04
CA TYR A 10 -8.40 7.22 -4.11
C TYR A 10 -9.89 6.90 -3.95
N LYS A 11 -10.72 7.95 -3.75
CA LYS A 11 -12.18 7.80 -3.66
C LYS A 11 -12.80 7.22 -4.94
N LYS A 12 -12.29 7.58 -6.11
CA LYS A 12 -12.76 7.03 -7.39
C LYS A 12 -12.44 5.55 -7.51
N ILE A 13 -11.25 5.12 -7.11
CA ILE A 13 -10.84 3.71 -7.16
C ILE A 13 -11.70 2.87 -6.19
N ASP A 14 -11.88 3.32 -4.96
CA ASP A 14 -12.73 2.65 -3.96
C ASP A 14 -14.19 2.52 -4.42
N ALA A 15 -14.71 3.52 -5.15
CA ALA A 15 -16.04 3.46 -5.75
C ALA A 15 -16.14 2.46 -6.91
N MET A 16 -15.06 2.28 -7.69
CA MET A 16 -15.00 1.30 -8.77
C MET A 16 -14.96 -0.14 -8.23
N GLU A 17 -14.14 -0.41 -7.21
CA GLU A 17 -14.07 -1.74 -6.57
C GLU A 17 -15.42 -2.16 -5.95
N LYS A 18 -16.17 -1.22 -5.38
CA LYS A 18 -17.52 -1.47 -4.83
C LYS A 18 -18.58 -1.74 -5.90
N ALA A 19 -18.40 -1.21 -7.11
CA ALA A 19 -19.34 -1.43 -8.22
C ALA A 19 -19.18 -2.84 -8.84
N GLU A 20 -17.99 -3.43 -8.76
CA GLU A 20 -17.70 -4.79 -9.28
C GLU A 20 -18.22 -5.92 -8.36
N THR A 21 -18.62 -5.63 -7.12
CA THR A 21 -19.21 -6.60 -6.19
C THR A 21 -20.69 -6.87 -6.42
N LYS A 22 -21.11 -7.13 -7.67
CA LYS A 22 -22.37 -7.86 -7.91
C LYS A 22 -22.06 -9.36 -7.90
N ALA A 23 -22.79 -10.07 -7.05
CA ALA A 23 -22.57 -11.45 -6.68
C ALA A 23 -22.48 -12.38 -7.90
N ASP A 24 -21.29 -12.94 -8.11
CA ASP A 24 -21.10 -14.21 -8.79
C ASP A 24 -20.49 -15.15 -7.76
N ASP A 25 -20.83 -16.44 -7.81
CA ASP A 25 -20.25 -17.52 -7.01
C ASP A 25 -18.71 -17.46 -7.11
N LYS A 26 -18.08 -16.69 -6.21
CA LYS A 26 -16.64 -16.53 -6.20
C LYS A 26 -16.05 -17.85 -5.72
N LYS A 27 -15.55 -18.64 -6.68
CA LYS A 27 -14.59 -19.71 -6.39
C LYS A 27 -13.60 -19.18 -5.35
N PRO A 28 -13.29 -19.96 -4.31
CA PRO A 28 -12.35 -19.52 -3.29
C PRO A 28 -11.05 -19.12 -3.98
N LEU A 29 -10.57 -17.90 -3.69
CA LEU A 29 -9.35 -17.34 -4.27
C LEU A 29 -8.13 -18.24 -4.01
N TYR A 30 -8.19 -18.97 -2.89
CA TYR A 30 -7.16 -19.89 -2.43
C TYR A 30 -7.64 -21.33 -2.53
N ARG A 31 -6.68 -22.25 -2.72
CA ARG A 31 -6.96 -23.68 -2.93
C ARG A 31 -7.49 -24.38 -1.67
N SER A 32 -7.15 -23.87 -0.49
CA SER A 32 -7.60 -24.36 0.81
C SER A 32 -7.59 -23.24 1.85
N GLU A 33 -8.30 -23.44 2.97
CA GLU A 33 -8.24 -22.53 4.13
C GLU A 33 -6.84 -22.46 4.74
N HIS A 34 -6.07 -23.56 4.64
CA HIS A 34 -4.70 -23.61 5.14
C HIS A 34 -3.79 -22.69 4.31
N ASP A 35 -3.91 -22.75 2.98
CA ASP A 35 -3.15 -21.88 2.08
C ASP A 35 -3.50 -20.41 2.30
N GLU A 36 -4.78 -20.11 2.49
CA GLU A 36 -5.24 -18.75 2.81
C GLU A 36 -4.59 -18.24 4.10
N ARG A 37 -4.55 -19.05 5.16
CA ARG A 37 -3.91 -18.70 6.42
C ARG A 37 -2.42 -18.45 6.24
N LEU A 38 -1.72 -19.35 5.55
CA LEU A 38 -0.28 -19.22 5.30
C LEU A 38 0.04 -17.94 4.53
N ILE A 39 -0.76 -17.63 3.51
CA ILE A 39 -0.60 -16.42 2.69
C ILE A 39 -0.85 -15.17 3.54
N LYS A 40 -1.91 -15.17 4.36
CA LYS A 40 -2.20 -14.06 5.28
C LYS A 40 -1.08 -13.84 6.29
N ASP A 41 -0.59 -14.91 6.91
CA ASP A 41 0.50 -14.84 7.89
C ASP A 41 1.79 -14.32 7.24
N PHE A 42 2.10 -14.79 6.03
CA PHE A 42 3.23 -14.28 5.25
C PHE A 42 3.08 -12.79 4.95
N HIS A 43 1.92 -12.35 4.47
CA HIS A 43 1.66 -10.93 4.19
C HIS A 43 1.71 -10.07 5.45
N TYR A 44 1.19 -10.59 6.56
CA TYR A 44 1.21 -9.91 7.85
C TYR A 44 2.66 -9.73 8.34
N ALA A 45 3.48 -10.78 8.28
CA ALA A 45 4.90 -10.71 8.63
C ALA A 45 5.65 -9.72 7.73
N LYS A 46 5.39 -9.73 6.41
CA LYS A 46 5.97 -8.77 5.46
C LYS A 46 5.54 -7.33 5.78
N PHE A 47 4.27 -7.13 6.14
CA PHE A 47 3.77 -5.81 6.55
C PHE A 47 4.46 -5.32 7.82
N GLN A 48 4.58 -6.16 8.84
CA GLN A 48 5.27 -5.82 10.08
C GLN A 48 6.74 -5.44 9.82
N LYS A 49 7.45 -6.21 8.99
CA LYS A 49 8.82 -5.90 8.59
C LYS A 49 8.92 -4.55 7.87
N ASN A 50 8.02 -4.30 6.92
CA ASN A 50 8.01 -3.05 6.17
C ASN A 50 7.68 -1.85 7.07
N LEU A 51 6.77 -2.02 8.03
CA LEU A 51 6.43 -1.01 9.02
C LEU A 51 7.64 -0.65 9.89
N ASP A 52 8.34 -1.65 10.40
CA ASP A 52 9.55 -1.46 11.21
C ASP A 52 10.65 -0.73 10.41
N ASN A 53 10.88 -1.15 9.17
CA ASN A 53 11.82 -0.49 8.27
C ASN A 53 11.44 0.98 8.02
N ALA A 54 10.17 1.27 7.78
CA ALA A 54 9.69 2.64 7.56
C ALA A 54 9.84 3.52 8.80
N GLN A 55 9.57 2.98 9.99
CA GLN A 55 9.72 3.70 11.27
C GLN A 55 11.18 4.01 11.60
N LYS A 56 12.11 3.11 11.23
CA LYS A 56 13.54 3.27 11.46
C LYS A 56 14.25 4.07 10.35
N SER A 57 13.62 4.27 9.20
CA SER A 57 14.24 4.97 8.08
C SER A 57 14.28 6.48 8.31
N ASP A 58 15.46 7.01 8.58
CA ASP A 58 15.66 8.45 8.73
C ASP A 58 15.51 9.21 7.40
N ALA A 59 15.78 8.54 6.27
CA ALA A 59 15.51 9.09 4.94
C ALA A 59 14.01 9.37 4.76
N LEU A 60 13.16 8.44 5.19
CA LEU A 60 11.71 8.56 5.08
C LEU A 60 11.17 9.65 6.01
N LYS A 61 11.70 9.77 7.24
CA LYS A 61 11.38 10.89 8.15
C LYS A 61 11.74 12.24 7.55
N THR A 62 12.94 12.35 6.99
CA THR A 62 13.43 13.59 6.36
C THR A 62 12.53 14.01 5.19
N LEU A 63 12.08 13.03 4.40
CA LEU A 63 11.13 13.26 3.30
C LEU A 63 9.75 13.72 3.78
N LEU A 64 9.27 13.17 4.90
CA LEU A 64 7.97 13.53 5.50
C LEU A 64 7.95 14.95 6.09
N GLU A 65 9.08 15.43 6.60
CA GLU A 65 9.22 16.77 7.18
C GLU A 65 9.38 17.88 6.13
N LYS A 66 9.75 17.51 4.89
CA LYS A 66 9.94 18.47 3.79
C LYS A 66 8.59 18.98 3.28
N GLU A 67 8.43 20.31 3.22
CA GLU A 67 7.17 20.95 2.83
C GLU A 67 6.85 20.77 1.32
N ASN A 68 7.88 20.78 0.47
CA ASN A 68 7.75 20.58 -0.96
C ASN A 68 8.69 19.48 -1.44
N TRP A 69 8.14 18.59 -2.28
CA TRP A 69 8.90 17.50 -2.87
C TRP A 69 9.36 17.86 -4.28
N ASP A 70 10.61 17.53 -4.58
CA ASP A 70 11.19 17.54 -5.92
C ASP A 70 11.33 16.11 -6.47
N GLU A 71 11.80 16.00 -7.71
CA GLU A 71 11.90 14.72 -8.42
C GLU A 71 12.90 13.77 -7.72
N THR A 72 13.94 14.32 -7.09
CA THR A 72 14.96 13.56 -6.36
C THR A 72 14.44 13.00 -5.04
N ASP A 73 13.49 13.68 -4.40
CA ASP A 73 12.81 13.18 -3.21
C ASP A 73 11.96 11.94 -3.51
N THR A 74 11.27 11.94 -4.66
CA THR A 74 10.52 10.77 -5.14
C THR A 74 11.43 9.57 -5.44
N GLU A 75 12.59 9.80 -6.04
CA GLU A 75 13.58 8.73 -6.28
C GLU A 75 14.10 8.16 -4.95
N LYS A 76 14.47 9.03 -4.00
CA LYS A 76 14.89 8.62 -2.65
C LYS A 76 13.82 7.84 -1.90
N LEU A 77 12.55 8.24 -2.03
CA LEU A 77 11.44 7.48 -1.46
C LEU A 77 11.38 6.07 -2.05
N LEU A 78 11.45 5.96 -3.39
CA LEU A 78 11.38 4.67 -4.08
C LEU A 78 12.57 3.77 -3.72
N GLU A 79 13.77 4.32 -3.57
CA GLU A 79 14.93 3.58 -3.09
C GLU A 79 14.75 3.09 -1.65
N SER A 80 14.17 3.92 -0.76
CA SER A 80 13.94 3.53 0.64
C SER A 80 12.87 2.44 0.83
N LEU A 81 12.05 2.20 -0.19
CA LEU A 81 10.98 1.20 -0.20
C LEU A 81 11.39 -0.15 -0.85
N ARG A 82 12.57 -0.21 -1.49
CA ARG A 82 13.14 -1.43 -2.08
C ARG A 82 13.84 -2.28 -1.03
#